data_AF-A0A249SW08-F1
#
_entry.id   AF-A0A249SW08-F1
#
_cell.length_a   1.000
_cell.length_b   1.000
_cell.length_c   1.000
_cell.angle_alpha   90.00
_cell.angle_beta   90.00
_cell.angle_gamma   90.00
#
_symmetry.space_group_name_H-M   'P 1'
#
loop_
_entity.id
_entity.type
_entity.pdbx_description
1 polymer ?
#
loop_
_entity_poly.entity_id
_entity_poly.type
_entity_poly.pdbx_seq_one_letter_code
_entity_poly.pdbx_strand_id
1 'polypeptide(L)'
;MDIRELKNYESGNVKFKLTLNTGRYFLNNKTWGGLIGARFECGYEGYTFNGFSNSDSSSRPSKFHLNGFNGDLRYLRTHKAV
;
A
#
# COMPACT_ATOMS: atom_id res chain seq x y z
N MET A 1 2.52 8.96 7.08
CA MET A 1 2.71 9.52 5.74
C MET A 1 1.45 9.28 4.94
N ASP A 2 0.98 10.30 4.22
CA ASP A 2 -0.14 10.19 3.31
C ASP A 2 0.33 9.54 2.01
N ILE A 3 -0.14 8.33 1.69
CA ILE A 3 0.35 7.63 0.50
C ILE A 3 -0.15 8.26 -0.80
N ARG A 4 -1.13 9.16 -0.76
CA ARG A 4 -1.64 9.86 -1.94
C ARG A 4 -0.62 10.87 -2.48
N GLU A 5 0.28 11.34 -1.61
CA GLU A 5 1.39 12.22 -1.99
C GLU A 5 2.49 11.44 -2.74
N LEU A 6 2.59 10.12 -2.50
CA LEU A 6 3.46 9.22 -3.25
C LEU A 6 2.82 8.95 -4.61
N LYS A 7 3.15 9.79 -5.59
CA LYS A 7 2.81 9.55 -7.01
C LYS A 7 3.48 8.28 -7.52
N ASN A 8 3.04 7.80 -8.68
CA ASN A 8 3.73 6.72 -9.39
C ASN A 8 5.21 7.09 -9.60
N TYR A 9 6.11 6.12 -9.43
CA TYR A 9 7.53 6.31 -9.61
C TYR A 9 8.05 5.35 -10.67
N GLU A 10 8.90 5.86 -11.55
CA GLU A 10 9.57 5.08 -12.58
C GLU A 10 10.99 5.63 -12.76
N SER A 11 11.99 4.81 -12.48
CA SER A 11 13.39 5.11 -12.75
C SER A 11 14.14 3.82 -13.06
N GLY A 12 14.60 3.67 -14.31
CA GLY A 12 15.23 2.44 -14.78
C GLY A 12 14.32 1.21 -14.59
N ASN A 13 14.80 0.22 -13.85
CA ASN A 13 14.06 -1.00 -13.54
C ASN A 13 13.10 -0.86 -12.34
N VAL A 14 13.18 0.26 -11.61
CA VAL A 14 12.35 0.51 -10.44
C VAL A 14 11.07 1.19 -10.89
N LYS A 15 9.98 0.43 -10.92
CA LYS A 15 8.66 0.92 -11.33
C LYS A 15 7.62 0.56 -10.29
N PHE A 16 6.92 1.56 -9.78
CA PHE A 16 5.76 1.34 -8.94
C PHE A 16 4.58 2.22 -9.33
N LYS A 17 3.42 1.57 -9.41
CA LYS A 17 2.11 2.21 -9.49
C LYS A 17 1.36 1.94 -8.20
N LEU A 18 0.80 2.98 -7.60
CA LEU A 18 -0.05 2.88 -6.41
C LEU A 18 -1.49 3.19 -6.81
N THR A 19 -2.40 2.28 -6.47
CA THR A 19 -3.84 2.49 -6.61
C THR A 19 -4.45 2.46 -5.22
N LEU A 20 -5.37 3.38 -4.94
CA LEU A 20 -6.12 3.43 -3.68
C LEU A 20 -7.61 3.27 -3.97
N ASN A 21 -8.33 2.58 -3.07
CA ASN A 21 -9.79 2.52 -3.10
C ASN A 21 -10.42 2.78 -1.70
N THR A 22 -9.70 3.50 -0.85
CA THR A 22 -10.01 3.67 0.57
C THR A 22 -9.71 5.08 1.04
N GLY A 23 -10.46 5.57 2.04
CA GLY A 23 -10.16 6.81 2.77
C GLY A 23 -9.07 6.64 3.84
N ARG A 24 -8.61 5.41 4.09
CA ARG A 24 -7.57 5.08 5.09
C ARG A 24 -6.18 5.05 4.44
N TYR A 25 -5.74 6.21 3.99
CA TYR A 25 -4.54 6.38 3.16
C TYR A 25 -3.27 6.69 3.98
N PHE A 26 -3.31 6.63 5.30
CA PHE A 26 -2.14 6.91 6.13
C PHE A 26 -1.36 5.63 6.46
N LEU A 27 -0.08 5.64 6.10
CA LEU A 27 0.88 4.55 6.29
C LEU A 27 2.10 5.10 7.02
N ASN A 28 2.71 4.36 7.94
CA ASN A 28 3.98 4.82 8.52
C ASN A 28 5.16 4.52 7.58
N ASN A 29 6.25 5.27 7.75
CA ASN A 29 7.40 5.20 6.85
C ASN A 29 8.13 3.84 6.90
N LYS A 30 8.13 3.16 8.05
CA LYS A 30 8.77 1.84 8.19
C LYS A 30 7.98 0.77 7.44
N THR A 31 6.65 0.77 7.58
CA THR A 31 5.76 -0.14 6.84
C THR A 31 5.84 0.12 5.34
N TRP A 32 5.94 1.39 4.92
CA TRP A 32 6.19 1.72 3.51
C TRP A 32 7.51 1.13 2.99
N GLY A 33 8.61 1.35 3.71
CA GLY A 33 9.93 0.83 3.33
C GLY A 33 9.94 -0.70 3.19
N GLY A 34 9.31 -1.42 4.14
CA GLY A 34 9.18 -2.87 4.06
C GLY A 34 8.30 -3.31 2.89
N LEU A 35 7.16 -2.66 2.67
CA LEU A 35 6.24 -3.00 1.59
C LEU A 35 6.85 -2.79 0.20
N ILE A 36 7.53 -1.65 -0.02
CA ILE A 36 8.13 -1.35 -1.31
C ILE A 36 9.33 -2.25 -1.60
N GLY A 37 10.12 -2.60 -0.57
CA GLY A 37 11.19 -3.59 -0.69
C GLY A 37 10.65 -4.96 -1.09
N ALA A 38 9.63 -5.46 -0.37
CA ALA A 38 8.99 -6.74 -0.69
C ALA A 38 8.38 -6.75 -2.10
N ARG A 39 7.82 -5.63 -2.56
CA ARG A 39 7.34 -5.50 -3.94
C ARG A 39 8.46 -5.70 -4.95
N PHE A 40 9.60 -5.04 -4.76
CA PHE A 40 10.73 -5.14 -5.68
C PHE A 40 11.34 -6.53 -5.71
N GLU A 41 11.32 -7.24 -4.58
CA GLU A 41 11.78 -8.63 -4.51
C GLU A 41 10.80 -9.60 -5.20
N CYS A 42 9.50 -9.46 -4.94
CA CYS A 42 8.49 -10.41 -5.45
C CYS A 42 8.00 -10.12 -6.88
N GLY A 43 8.26 -8.92 -7.41
CA GLY A 43 7.86 -8.52 -8.77
C GLY A 43 6.35 -8.39 -8.98
N TYR A 44 5.56 -8.29 -7.92
CA TYR A 44 4.10 -8.17 -8.06
C TYR A 44 3.67 -6.81 -8.60
N GLU A 45 2.95 -6.85 -9.70
CA GLU A 45 2.26 -5.71 -10.28
C GLU A 45 0.75 -5.79 -9.97
N GLY A 46 0.10 -4.63 -9.78
CA GLY A 46 -1.38 -4.58 -9.71
C GLY A 46 -2.00 -4.90 -8.35
N TYR A 47 -1.47 -4.33 -7.26
CA TYR A 47 -2.15 -4.31 -5.97
C TYR A 47 -2.74 -2.93 -5.66
N THR A 48 -3.86 -2.92 -4.94
CA THR A 48 -4.59 -1.72 -4.53
C THR A 48 -4.57 -1.60 -3.01
N PHE A 49 -4.23 -0.43 -2.49
CA PHE A 49 -4.30 -0.11 -1.07
C PHE A 49 -5.75 -0.03 -0.62
N ASN A 50 -6.14 -0.93 0.28
CA ASN A 50 -7.52 -1.14 0.73
C ASN A 50 -7.76 -0.67 2.18
N GLY A 51 -6.68 -0.27 2.87
CA GLY A 51 -6.76 0.68 3.97
C GLY A 51 -5.80 0.34 5.09
N PHE A 52 -5.02 1.34 5.50
CA PHE A 52 -4.18 1.31 6.69
C PHE A 52 -4.89 2.13 7.76
N SER A 53 -4.36 3.30 8.13
CA SER A 53 -4.99 4.20 9.11
C SER A 53 -5.67 5.39 8.44
N ASN A 54 -6.53 6.02 9.22
CA ASN A 54 -6.94 7.40 9.02
C ASN A 54 -5.78 8.38 9.29
N SER A 55 -5.93 9.63 8.87
CA SER A 55 -4.93 10.69 9.09
C SER A 55 -4.67 11.00 10.57
N ASP A 56 -5.63 10.74 11.44
CA ASP A 56 -5.52 10.85 12.90
C ASP A 56 -4.90 9.60 13.56
N SER A 57 -4.32 8.70 12.76
CA SER A 57 -3.76 7.41 13.18
C SER A 57 -4.76 6.39 13.74
N SER A 58 -6.05 6.72 13.74
CA SER A 58 -7.11 5.78 14.10
C SER A 58 -7.41 4.81 12.95
N SER A 59 -8.16 3.76 13.25
CA SER A 59 -8.43 2.68 12.29
C SER A 59 -9.91 2.31 12.15
N ARG A 60 -10.82 3.07 12.77
CA ARG A 60 -12.25 2.72 12.86
C ARG A 60 -12.81 2.36 11.47
N PRO A 61 -13.49 1.20 11.31
CA PRO A 61 -13.92 0.24 12.35
C PRO A 61 -12.88 -0.85 12.72
N SER A 62 -11.75 -0.94 12.03
CA SER A 62 -10.69 -1.91 12.36
C SER A 62 -10.11 -1.62 13.74
N LYS A 63 -9.76 -2.69 14.48
CA LYS A 63 -9.09 -2.60 15.79
C LYS A 63 -7.55 -2.60 15.67
N PHE A 64 -7.01 -2.91 14.50
CA PHE A 64 -5.59 -3.24 14.36
C PHE A 64 -4.80 -2.33 13.42
N HIS A 65 -5.45 -1.58 12.53
CA HIS A 65 -4.74 -0.73 11.55
C HIS A 65 -4.33 0.61 12.16
N LEU A 66 -3.81 0.61 13.38
CA LEU A 66 -3.42 1.81 14.10
C LEU A 66 -2.04 2.29 13.65
N ASN A 67 -1.83 3.60 13.64
CA ASN A 67 -0.53 4.24 13.37
C ASN A 67 0.15 3.81 12.06
N GLY A 68 -0.62 3.34 11.09
CA GLY A 68 -0.18 2.92 9.77
C GLY A 68 0.71 1.68 9.77
N PHE A 69 0.71 0.87 10.84
CA PHE A 69 1.53 -0.35 10.90
C PHE A 69 0.93 -1.52 10.13
N ASN A 70 -0.38 -1.70 10.27
CA ASN A 70 -1.13 -2.78 9.63
C ASN A 70 -2.11 -2.20 8.63
N GLY A 71 -2.36 -2.95 7.55
CA GLY A 71 -3.34 -2.56 6.56
C GLY A 71 -3.62 -3.65 5.55
N ASP A 72 -4.68 -3.41 4.78
CA ASP A 72 -5.12 -4.34 3.75
C ASP A 72 -4.57 -3.93 2.38
N LEU A 73 -4.07 -4.92 1.64
CA LEU A 73 -3.79 -4.82 0.21
C LEU A 73 -4.74 -5.73 -0.54
N ARG A 74 -5.34 -5.22 -1.61
CA ARG A 74 -6.16 -6.01 -2.52
C ARG A 74 -5.32 -6.37 -3.73
N TYR A 75 -5.09 -7.65 -3.94
CA TYR A 75 -4.49 -8.15 -5.17
C TYR A 75 -5.58 -8.44 -6.19
N LEU A 76 -5.58 -7.73 -7.32
CA LEU A 76 -6.57 -7.90 -8.39
C LEU A 76 -5.90 -8.55 -9.60
N ARG A 77 -5.56 -9.84 -9.48
CA ARG A 77 -5.12 -10.63 -10.64
C ARG A 77 -6.31 -11.35 -11.26
N THR A 78 -6.68 -10.97 -12.47
CA THR A 78 -7.74 -11.63 -13.25
C THR A 78 -7.25 -12.87 -14.01
N HIS A 79 -5.93 -13.05 -14.15
CA HIS A 79 -5.35 -14.27 -14.72
C HIS A 79 -4.83 -15.20 -13.62
N LYS A 80 -5.27 -16.47 -13.59
CA LYS A 80 -4.51 -17.52 -12.91
C LYS A 80 -3.13 -17.63 -13.60
N ALA A 81 -2.10 -17.98 -12.84
CA ALA A 81 -0.80 -18.30 -13.43
C ALA A 81 -1.08 -19.52 -14.29
N VAL A 82 -0.80 -19.38 -15.58
CA VAL A 82 -0.73 -20.50 -16.51
C VAL A 82 0.57 -21.23 -16.23
#